data_AF-A0A6C0LEW4-F1
#
_entry.id   AF-A0A6C0LEW4-F1
#
_cell.length_a   1.000
_cell.length_b   1.000
_cell.length_c   1.000
_cell.angle_alpha   90.00
_cell.angle_beta   90.00
_cell.angle_gamma   90.00
#
_symmetry.space_group_name_H-M   'P 1'
#
loop_
_entity.id
_entity.type
_entity.pdbx_description
1 polymer ?
#
loop_
_entity_poly.entity_id
_entity_poly.type
_entity_poly.pdbx_seq_one_letter_code
_entity_poly.pdbx_strand_id
1 'polypeptide(L)'
;MYPENHGKKWDTEETNKLMKEIKILNIKEIAKIHKRTDNAIFLKLIREAAKIAEADKNLNIYDLSIITTLKVRTIINGLKKINYNRFQFEDKNEEEKEEFTDKNEEKRITCFKFITVCIIGFTMLPILFQMG
;
A
#
# COMPACT_ATOMS: atom_id res chain seq x y z
N MET A 1 19.52 -5.85 -9.34
CA MET A 1 19.65 -6.38 -7.97
C MET A 1 20.45 -5.38 -7.16
N TYR A 2 20.00 -5.02 -5.95
CA TYR A 2 20.66 -3.99 -5.12
C TYR A 2 21.64 -4.66 -4.14
N PRO A 3 22.96 -4.56 -4.36
CA PRO A 3 23.95 -5.21 -3.49
C PRO A 3 24.09 -4.54 -2.11
N GLU A 4 23.73 -3.25 -2.02
CA GLU A 4 24.03 -2.38 -0.88
C GLU A 4 23.35 -2.82 0.44
N ASN A 5 22.14 -3.38 0.35
CA ASN A 5 21.36 -3.80 1.52
C ASN A 5 21.12 -5.31 1.58
N HIS A 6 21.88 -6.11 0.81
CA HIS A 6 21.77 -7.56 0.84
C HIS A 6 22.18 -8.10 2.23
N GLY A 7 21.32 -8.90 2.86
CA GLY A 7 21.57 -9.46 4.20
C GLY A 7 21.51 -8.45 5.36
N LYS A 8 21.36 -7.14 5.07
CA LYS A 8 21.24 -6.11 6.10
C LYS A 8 19.93 -6.28 6.87
N LYS A 9 20.00 -6.25 8.21
CA LYS A 9 18.81 -6.25 9.08
C LYS A 9 17.95 -5.02 8.79
N TRP A 10 16.67 -5.12 9.14
CA TRP A 10 15.73 -4.00 9.03
C TRP A 10 15.73 -3.22 10.33
N ASP A 11 15.98 -1.92 10.23
CA ASP A 11 15.92 -1.04 11.39
C ASP A 11 14.47 -0.61 11.65
N THR A 12 14.19 -0.16 12.88
CA THR A 12 12.83 0.24 13.28
C THR A 12 12.33 1.43 12.46
N GLU A 13 13.20 2.41 12.19
CA GLU A 13 12.86 3.56 11.36
C GLU A 13 12.57 3.16 9.91
N GLU A 14 13.40 2.28 9.33
CA GLU A 14 13.22 1.74 7.99
C GLU A 14 11.88 0.99 7.89
N THR A 15 11.54 0.20 8.92
CA THR A 15 10.29 -0.53 9.02
C THR A 15 9.09 0.42 9.10
N ASN A 16 9.15 1.45 9.94
CA ASN A 16 8.09 2.45 10.06
C ASN A 16 7.88 3.22 8.77
N LYS A 17 8.97 3.52 8.05
CA LYS A 17 8.92 4.16 6.73
C LYS A 17 8.25 3.25 5.70
N LEU A 18 8.62 1.97 5.66
CA LEU A 18 7.99 0.95 4.80
C LEU A 18 6.46 0.88 5.00
N MET A 19 6.00 0.82 6.26
CA MET A 19 4.56 0.72 6.57
C MET A 19 3.76 1.97 6.18
N LYS A 20 4.41 3.14 6.09
CA LYS A 20 3.79 4.36 5.56
C LYS A 20 3.75 4.34 4.03
N GLU A 21 4.84 3.92 3.41
CA GLU A 21 4.99 3.91 1.95
C GLU A 21 4.08 2.88 1.28
N ILE A 22 3.83 1.71 1.88
CA ILE A 22 2.98 0.67 1.29
C ILE A 22 1.53 1.12 1.04
N LYS A 23 1.07 2.14 1.77
CA LYS A 23 -0.26 2.74 1.57
C LYS A 23 -0.32 3.62 0.31
N ILE A 24 0.84 4.04 -0.19
CA ILE A 24 0.95 5.04 -1.26
C ILE A 24 1.67 4.46 -2.47
N LEU A 25 2.66 3.60 -2.33
CA LEU A 25 3.54 3.18 -3.41
C LEU A 25 3.42 1.69 -3.66
N ASN A 26 3.72 1.29 -4.89
CA ASN A 26 3.76 -0.12 -5.27
C ASN A 26 5.05 -0.78 -4.73
N ILE A 27 5.00 -2.10 -4.48
CA ILE A 27 6.15 -2.87 -3.94
C ILE A 27 7.44 -2.63 -4.73
N LYS A 28 7.35 -2.53 -6.06
CA LYS A 28 8.50 -2.27 -6.95
C LYS A 28 9.14 -0.90 -6.73
N GLU A 29 8.35 0.11 -6.41
CA GLU A 29 8.82 1.47 -6.15
C GLU A 29 9.49 1.54 -4.77
N ILE A 30 8.86 0.90 -3.78
CA ILE A 30 9.40 0.76 -2.44
C ILE A 30 10.74 0.01 -2.47
N ALA A 31 10.83 -1.07 -3.26
CA ALA A 31 12.06 -1.83 -3.46
C ALA A 31 13.21 -0.94 -3.97
N LYS A 32 12.93 0.01 -4.89
CA LYS A 32 13.89 1.01 -5.37
C LYS A 32 14.32 1.98 -4.26
N ILE A 33 13.37 2.51 -3.49
CA ILE A 33 13.64 3.49 -2.41
C ILE A 33 14.52 2.88 -1.32
N HIS A 34 14.18 1.67 -0.88
CA HIS A 34 14.90 0.95 0.17
C HIS A 34 16.14 0.20 -0.35
N LYS A 35 16.39 0.24 -1.68
CA LYS A 35 17.49 -0.50 -2.32
C LYS A 35 17.49 -1.98 -1.93
N ARG A 36 16.31 -2.62 -1.96
CA ARG A 36 16.09 -4.03 -1.61
C ARG A 36 15.33 -4.73 -2.73
N THR A 37 15.32 -6.06 -2.74
CA THR A 37 14.54 -6.82 -3.73
C THR A 37 13.05 -6.82 -3.38
N ASP A 38 12.19 -6.93 -4.38
CA ASP A 38 10.73 -7.03 -4.20
C ASP A 38 10.35 -8.13 -3.20
N ASN A 39 11.03 -9.28 -3.28
CA ASN A 39 10.81 -10.39 -2.36
C ASN A 39 11.24 -10.05 -0.91
N ALA A 40 12.29 -9.26 -0.72
CA ALA A 40 12.70 -8.81 0.61
C ALA A 40 11.68 -7.85 1.23
N ILE A 41 11.11 -6.94 0.42
CA ILE A 41 9.99 -6.07 0.85
C ILE A 41 8.79 -6.93 1.22
N PHE A 42 8.40 -7.85 0.34
CA PHE A 42 7.27 -8.75 0.56
C PHE A 42 7.42 -9.54 1.88
N LEU A 43 8.54 -10.24 2.07
CA LEU A 43 8.78 -11.03 3.28
C LEU A 43 8.81 -10.16 4.54
N LYS A 44 9.27 -8.91 4.44
CA LYS A 44 9.24 -7.98 5.57
C LYS A 44 7.80 -7.62 5.94
N LEU A 45 6.95 -7.30 4.97
CA LEU A 45 5.53 -7.01 5.22
C LEU A 45 4.80 -8.18 5.87
N ILE A 46 5.05 -9.40 5.41
CA ILE A 46 4.47 -10.62 6.01
C ILE A 46 4.90 -10.79 7.46
N ARG A 47 6.19 -10.55 7.79
CA ARG A 47 6.66 -10.63 9.18
C ARG A 47 6.04 -9.57 10.07
N GLU A 48 5.86 -8.35 9.57
CA GLU A 48 5.18 -7.30 10.33
C GLU A 48 3.69 -7.62 10.51
N ALA A 49 3.01 -8.19 9.51
CA ALA A 49 1.65 -8.70 9.66
C ALA A 49 1.55 -9.78 10.74
N ALA A 50 2.48 -10.73 10.77
CA ALA A 50 2.53 -11.77 11.80
C ALA A 50 2.72 -11.17 13.21
N LYS A 51 3.62 -10.20 13.38
CA LYS A 51 3.80 -9.50 14.65
C LYS A 51 2.56 -8.74 15.11
N ILE A 52 1.91 -8.04 14.19
CA ILE A 52 0.67 -7.29 14.47
C ILE A 52 -0.43 -8.27 14.90
N ALA A 53 -0.54 -9.40 14.21
CA ALA A 53 -1.43 -10.47 14.62
C ALA A 53 -1.05 -10.95 16.03
N GLU A 54 0.20 -11.32 16.32
CA GLU A 54 0.60 -11.77 17.66
C GLU A 54 0.28 -10.75 18.76
N ALA A 55 0.44 -9.46 18.48
CA ALA A 55 0.11 -8.37 19.41
C ALA A 55 -1.40 -8.22 19.66
N ASP A 56 -2.23 -8.42 18.63
CA ASP A 56 -3.68 -8.32 18.73
C ASP A 56 -4.38 -9.61 18.26
N LYS A 57 -4.86 -10.38 19.26
CA LYS A 57 -5.54 -11.66 19.05
C LYS A 57 -6.92 -11.54 18.41
N ASN A 58 -7.47 -10.33 18.30
CA ASN A 58 -8.78 -10.11 17.68
C ASN A 58 -8.69 -9.84 16.18
N LEU A 59 -7.49 -9.57 15.65
CA LEU A 59 -7.31 -9.32 14.22
C LEU A 59 -7.49 -10.60 13.40
N ASN A 60 -8.32 -10.49 12.36
CA ASN A 60 -8.50 -11.52 11.34
C ASN A 60 -7.54 -11.28 10.16
N ILE A 61 -7.55 -12.18 9.18
CA ILE A 61 -6.65 -12.05 8.02
C ILE A 61 -7.04 -10.91 7.05
N TYR A 62 -8.33 -10.57 6.99
CA TYR A 62 -8.81 -9.43 6.19
C TYR A 62 -8.29 -8.12 6.77
N ASP A 63 -8.20 -7.98 8.09
CA ASP A 63 -7.64 -6.80 8.74
C ASP A 63 -6.14 -6.68 8.41
N LEU A 64 -5.42 -7.79 8.39
CA LEU A 64 -4.02 -7.82 7.95
C LEU A 64 -3.87 -7.43 6.48
N SER A 65 -4.84 -7.80 5.63
CA SER A 65 -4.88 -7.41 4.22
C SER A 65 -5.03 -5.90 4.04
N ILE A 66 -5.85 -5.27 4.88
CA ILE A 66 -6.05 -3.82 4.88
C ILE A 66 -4.77 -3.13 5.37
N ILE A 67 -4.17 -3.61 6.46
CA ILE A 67 -2.99 -3.00 7.09
C ILE A 67 -1.77 -3.05 6.16
N THR A 68 -1.54 -4.20 5.51
CA THR A 68 -0.38 -4.39 4.62
C THR A 68 -0.65 -4.03 3.18
N THR A 69 -1.91 -3.76 2.81
CA THR A 69 -2.34 -3.51 1.44
C THR A 69 -2.03 -4.69 0.49
N LEU A 70 -1.87 -5.90 1.06
CA LEU A 70 -1.64 -7.13 0.31
C LEU A 70 -2.93 -7.92 0.19
N LYS A 71 -3.11 -8.65 -0.92
CA LYS A 71 -4.24 -9.57 -1.09
C LYS A 71 -4.19 -10.66 -0.03
N VAL A 72 -5.36 -11.08 0.49
CA VAL A 72 -5.49 -12.14 1.50
C VAL A 72 -4.72 -13.40 1.07
N ARG A 73 -4.92 -13.89 -0.16
CA ARG A 73 -4.19 -15.05 -0.70
C ARG A 73 -2.66 -14.88 -0.64
N THR A 74 -2.15 -13.69 -0.92
CA THR A 74 -0.71 -13.40 -0.85
C THR A 74 -0.21 -13.43 0.60
N ILE A 75 -1.01 -12.94 1.55
CA ILE A 75 -0.70 -13.01 2.98
C ILE A 75 -0.69 -14.46 3.45
N ILE A 76 -1.72 -15.26 3.11
CA ILE A 76 -1.79 -16.68 3.44
C ILE A 76 -0.52 -17.40 2.99
N ASN A 77 -0.16 -17.24 1.72
CA ASN A 77 1.04 -17.86 1.16
C ASN A 77 2.32 -17.37 1.83
N GLY A 78 2.37 -16.08 2.20
CA GLY A 78 3.48 -15.50 2.95
C GLY A 78 3.62 -16.09 4.36
N LEU A 79 2.51 -16.20 5.09
CA LEU A 79 2.46 -16.74 6.45
C LEU A 79 2.85 -18.22 6.46
N LYS A 80 2.38 -19.00 5.48
CA LYS A 80 2.83 -20.39 5.26
C LYS A 80 4.34 -20.47 5.05
N LYS A 81 4.94 -19.57 4.26
CA LYS A 81 6.41 -19.55 4.02
C LYS A 81 7.25 -19.27 5.27
N ILE A 82 6.69 -18.60 6.27
CA ILE A 82 7.38 -18.33 7.54
C ILE A 82 6.94 -19.28 8.67
N ASN A 83 6.20 -20.35 8.33
CA ASN A 83 5.66 -21.33 9.28
C ASN A 83 4.77 -20.71 10.38
N TYR A 84 4.01 -19.66 10.05
CA TYR A 84 3.09 -19.02 10.97
C TYR A 84 1.70 -19.67 10.91
N ASN A 85 1.33 -20.43 11.95
CA ASN A 85 0.18 -21.35 11.93
C ASN A 85 -1.05 -20.86 12.69
N ARG A 86 -1.13 -19.57 13.04
CA ARG A 86 -2.28 -19.06 13.82
C ARG A 86 -3.59 -19.16 13.06
N PHE A 87 -3.56 -18.80 11.78
CA PHE A 87 -4.73 -18.88 10.92
C PHE A 87 -4.70 -20.28 10.29
N GLN A 88 -5.62 -21.15 10.71
CA GLN A 88 -5.78 -22.46 10.08
C GLN A 88 -6.39 -22.25 8.71
N PHE A 89 -5.59 -22.47 7.66
CA PHE A 89 -6.07 -22.40 6.28
C PHE A 89 -6.42 -23.81 5.84
N GLU A 90 -7.71 -24.14 5.83
CA GLU A 90 -8.16 -25.25 5.01
C GLU A 90 -7.95 -24.84 3.56
N ASP A 91 -7.06 -25.54 2.86
CA ASP A 91 -6.91 -25.41 1.40
C ASP A 91 -8.17 -25.97 0.73
N LYS A 92 -9.30 -25.28 0.90
CA LYS A 92 -10.44 -25.47 0.03
C LYS A 92 -10.00 -24.89 -1.31
N ASN A 93 -9.94 -25.75 -2.32
CA ASN A 93 -9.81 -25.38 -3.71
C ASN A 93 -11.05 -24.55 -4.12
N GLU A 94 -11.18 -23.34 -3.60
CA GLU A 94 -12.15 -22.38 -4.05
C GLU A 94 -11.49 -21.60 -5.18
N GLU A 95 -11.58 -22.19 -6.38
CA GLU A 95 -11.66 -21.47 -7.64
C GLU A 95 -12.97 -20.66 -7.67
N GLU A 96 -13.20 -19.82 -6.66
CA GLU A 96 -14.34 -18.92 -6.60
C GLU A 96 -13.83 -17.48 -6.70
N LYS A 97 -13.98 -16.96 -7.91
CA LYS A 97 -14.16 -15.56 -8.31
C LYS A 97 -14.17 -14.55 -7.14
N GLU A 98 -13.01 -13.99 -6.83
CA GLU A 98 -12.94 -12.60 -6.39
C GLU A 98 -12.48 -11.73 -7.56
N GLU A 99 -13.47 -11.33 -8.35
CA GLU A 99 -13.43 -10.07 -9.11
C GLU A 99 -13.39 -8.93 -8.07
N PHE A 100 -12.24 -8.76 -7.43
CA PHE A 100 -11.98 -7.57 -6.64
C PHE A 100 -11.77 -6.44 -7.64
N THR A 101 -12.88 -5.77 -7.99
CA THR A 101 -12.85 -4.60 -8.87
C THR A 101 -11.75 -3.66 -8.42
N ASP A 102 -10.80 -3.48 -9.34
CA ASP A 102 -9.65 -2.61 -9.25
C ASP A 102 -10.12 -1.15 -9.29
N LYS A 103 -10.77 -0.68 -8.21
CA LYS A 103 -11.26 0.70 -8.11
C LYS A 103 -10.21 1.67 -7.54
N ASN A 104 -8.96 1.24 -7.39
CA ASN A 104 -7.93 2.06 -6.75
C ASN A 104 -6.77 2.49 -7.66
N GLU A 105 -6.71 2.05 -8.92
CA GLU A 105 -5.72 2.55 -9.88
C GLU A 105 -6.17 3.82 -10.64
N GLU A 106 -7.47 4.11 -10.76
CA GLU A 106 -7.95 5.23 -11.59
C GLU A 106 -8.20 6.57 -10.85
N LYS A 107 -8.15 6.60 -9.51
CA LYS A 107 -8.35 7.87 -8.76
C LYS A 107 -7.09 8.70 -8.53
N ARG A 108 -5.93 8.28 -9.04
CA ARG A 108 -4.68 9.05 -8.89
C ARG A 108 -4.41 10.06 -10.00
N ILE A 109 -5.16 10.04 -11.09
CA ILE A 109 -4.93 10.96 -12.22
C ILE A 109 -5.94 12.13 -12.23
N THR A 110 -7.03 12.07 -11.46
CA THR A 110 -8.12 13.07 -11.53
C THR A 110 -8.11 14.16 -10.46
N CYS A 111 -7.18 14.16 -9.50
CA CYS A 111 -7.03 15.29 -8.56
C CYS A 111 -6.11 16.43 -9.04
N PHE A 112 -5.40 16.28 -10.17
CA PHE A 112 -4.46 17.31 -10.64
C PHE A 112 -5.01 18.25 -11.72
N LYS A 113 -6.24 18.06 -12.22
CA LYS A 113 -6.82 18.90 -13.29
C LYS A 113 -7.87 19.92 -12.85
N PHE A 114 -8.24 19.96 -11.57
CA PHE A 114 -9.28 20.90 -11.10
C PHE A 114 -8.76 22.20 -10.48
N ILE A 115 -7.44 22.38 -10.32
CA ILE A 115 -6.88 23.60 -9.70
C ILE A 115 -6.55 24.70 -10.74
N THR A 116 -6.39 24.36 -12.03
CA THR A 116 -5.89 25.34 -13.01
C THR A 116 -6.97 26.21 -13.67
N VAL A 117 -8.26 25.94 -13.46
CA VAL A 117 -9.35 26.67 -14.15
C VAL A 117 -9.97 27.79 -13.31
N CYS A 118 -9.74 27.83 -11.98
CA CYS A 118 -10.34 28.87 -11.13
C CYS A 118 -9.53 30.18 -11.05
N ILE A 119 -8.32 30.26 -11.63
CA ILE A 119 -7.47 31.47 -11.55
C ILE A 119 -7.64 32.40 -12.77
N ILE A 120 -8.25 31.94 -13.87
CA ILE A 120 -8.34 32.73 -15.12
C ILE A 120 -9.77 33.27 -15.38
N GLY A 121 -10.74 32.97 -14.50
CA GLY A 121 -12.15 33.34 -14.68
C GLY A 121 -12.63 34.59 -13.93
N PHE A 122 -11.76 35.38 -13.31
CA PHE A 122 -12.14 36.51 -12.43
C PHE A 122 -11.51 37.86 -12.81
N THR A 123 -11.13 38.05 -14.07
CA THR A 123 -10.60 39.32 -14.57
C THR A 123 -11.27 39.81 -15.85
N MET A 124 -12.56 39.54 -16.06
CA MET A 124 -13.31 40.12 -17.17
C MET A 124 -14.59 40.80 -16.70
N LEU A 125 -14.42 42.10 -16.44
CA LEU A 125 -15.37 43.22 -16.57
C LEU A 125 -16.47 43.40 -15.49
N PRO A 126 -16.92 44.65 -15.22
CA PRO A 126 -16.69 45.88 -15.98
C PRO A 126 -16.13 47.08 -15.16
N ILE A 127 -15.15 47.76 -15.75
CA ILE A 127 -14.95 49.20 -15.56
C ILE A 127 -16.08 49.88 -16.34
N LEU A 128 -16.99 50.55 -15.65
CA LEU A 128 -17.72 51.78 -16.05
C LEU A 128 -19.00 51.92 -15.22
N PHE A 129 -18.85 52.34 -13.96
CA PHE A 129 -19.92 53.04 -13.26
C PHE A 129 -19.34 53.98 -12.21
N GLN A 130 -18.90 55.16 -12.64
CA GLN A 130 -18.73 56.34 -11.79
C GLN A 130 -18.86 57.57 -12.70
N MET A 131 -20.05 58.18 -12.72
CA MET A 131 -20.32 59.51 -12.14
C MET A 131 -19.67 60.66 -12.93
N GLY A 132 -20.53 61.48 -13.55
CA GLY A 132 -20.16 62.74 -14.20
C GLY A 132 -21.11 63.08 -15.33
#